data_AF-A0AAV7KHB0-F1
#
_entry.id   AF-A0AAV7KHB0-F1
#
_cell.length_a   1.000
_cell.length_b   1.000
_cell.length_c   1.000
_cell.angle_alpha   90.00
_cell.angle_beta   90.00
_cell.angle_gamma   90.00
#
_symmetry.space_group_name_H-M   'P 1'
#
loop_
_entity.id
_entity.type
_entity.pdbx_description
1 polymer ?
#
loop_
_entity_poly.entity_id
_entity_poly.type
_entity_poly.pdbx_seq_one_letter_code
_entity_poly.pdbx_strand_id
1 'polypeptide(L)'
;MQTNEMVKCSAMKIYNQLKMNDNTITRLNLHALYSKLYTAGCNDQEIRVIMKLRRNAQSRKHPENCKRKQIELEDDVIRLRKEKEILFRERLGLVLEISLLGEVLLGDRYYIENMV
;
A
#
# COMPACT_ATOMS: atom_id res chain seq x y z
N MET A 1 -33.65 -23.82 -10.91
CA MET A 1 -32.40 -23.05 -11.11
C MET A 1 -32.57 -21.73 -11.90
N GLN A 2 -33.78 -21.28 -12.25
CA GLN A 2 -34.03 -20.06 -13.05
C GLN A 2 -34.11 -18.74 -12.23
N THR A 3 -34.09 -18.78 -10.90
CA THR A 3 -34.41 -17.62 -10.05
C THR A 3 -33.29 -16.58 -9.92
N ASN A 4 -32.02 -16.98 -10.00
CA ASN A 4 -30.90 -16.07 -9.75
C ASN A 4 -30.63 -15.07 -10.89
N GLU A 5 -30.83 -15.48 -12.15
CA GLU A 5 -30.66 -14.56 -13.29
C GLU A 5 -31.78 -13.53 -13.36
N MET A 6 -33.01 -13.93 -13.07
CA MET A 6 -34.15 -13.01 -13.02
C MET A 6 -33.97 -11.95 -11.93
N VAL A 7 -33.52 -12.35 -10.74
CA VAL A 7 -33.24 -11.41 -9.64
C VAL A 7 -32.09 -10.46 -10.01
N LYS A 8 -31.05 -10.94 -10.69
CA LYS A 8 -29.96 -10.09 -11.18
C LYS A 8 -30.44 -9.06 -12.21
N CYS A 9 -31.29 -9.47 -13.15
CA CYS A 9 -31.90 -8.56 -14.14
C CYS A 9 -32.80 -7.52 -13.47
N SER A 10 -33.61 -7.92 -12.48
CA SER A 10 -34.47 -7.00 -11.72
C SER A 10 -33.65 -5.98 -10.92
N ALA A 11 -32.65 -6.45 -10.16
CA ALA A 11 -31.74 -5.58 -9.41
C ALA A 11 -31.01 -4.59 -10.33
N MET A 12 -30.59 -5.02 -11.52
CA MET A 12 -29.92 -4.15 -12.48
C MET A 12 -30.86 -3.11 -13.11
N LYS A 13 -32.14 -3.45 -13.34
CA LYS A 13 -33.16 -2.49 -13.78
C LYS A 13 -33.35 -1.38 -12.74
N ILE A 14 -33.49 -1.73 -11.47
CA ILE A 14 -33.66 -0.76 -10.39
C ILE A 14 -32.40 0.08 -10.22
N TYR A 15 -31.21 -0.54 -10.27
CA TYR A 15 -29.92 0.16 -10.23
C TYR A 15 -29.82 1.24 -11.32
N ASN A 16 -30.25 0.94 -12.54
CA ASN A 16 -30.26 1.88 -13.65
C ASN A 16 -31.36 2.96 -13.51
N GLN A 17 -32.57 2.59 -13.04
CA GLN A 17 -33.67 3.53 -12.78
C GLN A 17 -33.31 4.56 -11.71
N LEU A 18 -32.61 4.13 -10.66
CA LEU A 18 -32.09 4.99 -9.60
C LEU A 18 -30.86 5.83 -10.04
N LYS A 19 -30.49 5.76 -11.33
CA LYS A 19 -29.30 6.41 -11.91
C LYS A 19 -28.03 6.12 -11.11
N MET A 20 -27.93 4.92 -10.53
CA MET A 20 -26.75 4.51 -9.79
C MET A 20 -25.66 4.08 -10.77
N ASN A 21 -24.44 4.49 -10.47
CA ASN A 21 -23.22 4.10 -11.17
C ASN A 21 -22.12 3.84 -10.13
N ASP A 22 -21.00 3.28 -10.58
CA ASP A 22 -19.88 2.89 -9.71
C ASP A 22 -19.38 4.07 -8.83
N ASN A 23 -19.50 5.32 -9.29
CA ASN A 23 -19.13 6.49 -8.50
C ASN A 23 -20.17 6.88 -7.44
N THR A 24 -21.45 6.86 -7.78
CA THR A 24 -22.53 7.23 -6.85
C THR A 24 -22.76 6.16 -5.79
N ILE A 25 -22.75 4.88 -6.16
CA ILE A 25 -22.97 3.79 -5.19
C ILE A 25 -21.83 3.65 -4.18
N THR A 26 -20.60 3.98 -4.57
CA THR A 26 -19.44 3.94 -3.67
C THR A 26 -19.36 5.13 -2.72
N ARG A 27 -19.86 6.30 -3.14
CA ARG A 27 -19.89 7.53 -2.34
C ARG A 27 -21.07 7.63 -1.38
N LEU A 28 -22.19 6.97 -1.67
CA LEU A 28 -23.36 6.98 -0.79
C LEU A 28 -23.05 6.31 0.55
N ASN A 29 -23.50 6.93 1.65
CA ASN A 29 -23.53 6.27 2.96
C ASN A 29 -24.35 4.96 2.84
N LEU A 30 -23.90 3.89 3.52
CA LEU A 30 -24.62 2.62 3.66
C LEU A 30 -26.09 2.84 4.03
N HIS A 31 -26.39 3.65 5.05
CA HIS A 31 -27.76 3.88 5.48
C HIS A 31 -28.62 4.53 4.38
N ALA A 32 -28.09 5.57 3.73
CA ALA A 32 -28.76 6.24 2.61
C ALA A 32 -28.96 5.32 1.40
N LEU A 33 -28.02 4.40 1.15
CA LEU A 33 -28.15 3.38 0.11
C LEU A 33 -29.28 2.40 0.43
N TYR A 34 -29.29 1.82 1.62
CA TYR A 34 -30.36 0.91 2.05
C TYR A 34 -31.73 1.58 1.96
N SER A 35 -31.86 2.81 2.48
CA SER A 35 -33.11 3.57 2.42
C SER A 35 -33.60 3.73 0.97
N LYS A 36 -32.73 4.13 0.03
CA LYS A 36 -33.09 4.24 -1.39
C LYS A 36 -33.53 2.92 -2.02
N LEU A 37 -32.87 1.82 -1.69
CA LEU A 37 -33.21 0.51 -2.22
C LEU A 37 -34.55 -0.01 -1.68
N TYR A 38 -34.81 0.20 -0.39
CA TYR A 38 -36.10 -0.14 0.20
C TYR A 38 -37.23 0.73 -0.35
N THR A 39 -37.03 2.03 -0.53
CA THR A 39 -38.02 2.92 -1.16
C THR A 39 -38.29 2.53 -2.63
N ALA A 40 -37.30 1.97 -3.32
CA ALA A 40 -37.47 1.46 -4.68
C ALA A 40 -38.13 0.07 -4.74
N GLY A 41 -38.52 -0.51 -3.60
CA GLY A 41 -39.17 -1.81 -3.53
C GLY A 41 -38.24 -3.00 -3.73
N CYS A 42 -36.92 -2.83 -3.56
CA CYS A 42 -35.99 -3.95 -3.65
C CYS A 42 -36.24 -4.97 -2.53
N ASN A 43 -36.26 -6.25 -2.90
CA ASN A 43 -36.20 -7.34 -1.93
C ASN A 43 -34.77 -7.61 -1.45
N ASP A 44 -34.62 -8.40 -0.39
CA ASP A 44 -33.31 -8.68 0.23
C ASP A 44 -32.30 -9.31 -0.74
N GLN A 45 -32.75 -10.11 -1.71
CA GLN A 45 -31.87 -10.74 -2.69
C GLN A 45 -31.35 -9.72 -3.71
N GLU A 46 -32.19 -8.78 -4.14
CA GLU A 46 -31.80 -7.67 -5.02
C GLU A 46 -30.85 -6.71 -4.31
N ILE A 47 -31.11 -6.41 -3.04
CA ILE A 47 -30.21 -5.62 -2.19
C ILE A 47 -28.84 -6.28 -2.09
N ARG A 48 -28.78 -7.61 -1.88
CA ARG A 48 -27.50 -8.35 -1.88
C ARG A 48 -26.75 -8.23 -3.20
N VAL A 49 -27.44 -8.29 -4.33
CA VAL A 49 -26.83 -8.10 -5.66
C VAL A 49 -26.25 -6.69 -5.80
N ILE A 50 -27.01 -5.65 -5.43
CA ILE A 50 -26.57 -4.25 -5.52
C ILE A 50 -25.40 -3.97 -4.57
N MET A 51 -25.41 -4.55 -3.37
CA MET A 51 -24.30 -4.46 -2.42
C MET A 51 -23.03 -5.16 -2.94
N LYS A 52 -23.17 -6.26 -3.68
CA LYS A 52 -22.05 -6.91 -4.37
C LYS A 52 -21.48 -6.01 -5.47
N LEU A 53 -22.33 -5.33 -6.24
CA LEU A 53 -21.89 -4.33 -7.22
C LEU A 53 -21.12 -3.18 -6.56
N ARG A 54 -21.62 -2.66 -5.43
CA ARG A 54 -20.92 -1.65 -4.62
C ARG A 54 -19.52 -2.11 -4.22
N ARG A 55 -19.40 -3.31 -3.66
CA ARG A 55 -18.12 -3.89 -3.22
C ARG A 55 -17.16 -4.04 -4.40
N ASN A 56 -17.64 -4.49 -5.56
CA ASN A 56 -16.82 -4.61 -6.76
C ASN A 56 -16.35 -3.24 -7.29
N ALA A 57 -17.20 -2.22 -7.22
CA ALA A 57 -16.83 -0.85 -7.59
C ALA A 57 -15.80 -0.24 -6.62
N GLN A 58 -15.90 -0.52 -5.32
CA GLN A 58 -14.89 -0.12 -4.32
C GLN A 58 -13.55 -0.84 -4.56
N SER A 59 -13.61 -2.15 -4.81
CA SER A 59 -12.44 -2.97 -5.11
C SER A 59 -11.70 -2.46 -6.35
N ARG A 60 -12.41 -2.05 -7.41
CA ARG A 60 -11.79 -1.47 -8.62
C ARG A 60 -11.08 -0.13 -8.40
N LYS A 61 -11.39 0.61 -7.33
CA LYS A 61 -10.66 1.83 -6.92
C LYS A 61 -9.48 1.55 -5.98
N HIS A 62 -9.47 0.40 -5.32
CA HIS A 62 -8.42 -0.01 -4.41
C HIS A 62 -7.03 -0.31 -5.03
N PRO A 63 -6.88 -0.79 -6.30
CA PRO A 63 -5.57 -1.11 -6.85
C PRO A 63 -4.67 0.12 -7.05
N GLU A 64 -5.22 1.32 -7.21
CA GLU A 64 -4.42 2.55 -7.33
C GLU A 64 -3.66 2.87 -6.05
N ASN A 65 -4.28 2.67 -4.88
CA ASN A 65 -3.62 2.86 -3.59
C ASN A 65 -2.57 1.79 -3.32
N CYS A 66 -2.83 0.53 -3.70
CA CYS A 66 -1.85 -0.54 -3.55
C CYS A 66 -0.64 -0.33 -4.47
N LYS A 67 -0.86 0.09 -5.72
CA LYS A 67 0.22 0.41 -6.66
C LYS A 67 1.06 1.61 -6.21
N ARG A 68 0.43 2.67 -5.72
CA ARG A 68 1.17 3.81 -5.14
C ARG A 68 2.04 3.39 -3.96
N LYS A 69 1.47 2.64 -3.03
CA LYS A 69 2.22 2.14 -1.87
C LYS A 69 3.35 1.20 -2.27
N GLN A 70 3.17 0.41 -3.34
CA GLN A 70 4.23 -0.41 -3.88
C GLN A 70 5.38 0.44 -4.43
N ILE A 71 5.08 1.49 -5.21
CA ILE A 71 6.10 2.42 -5.74
C ILE A 71 6.84 3.11 -4.59
N GLU A 72 6.11 3.61 -3.58
CA GLU A 72 6.71 4.23 -2.38
C GLU A 72 7.66 3.27 -1.66
N LEU A 73 7.28 1.99 -1.51
CA LEU A 73 8.15 0.98 -0.91
C LEU A 73 9.37 0.63 -1.78
N GLU A 74 9.23 0.61 -3.10
CA GLU A 74 10.34 0.40 -4.03
C GLU A 74 11.35 1.57 -3.95
N ASP A 75 10.87 2.80 -3.86
CA ASP A 75 11.69 4.00 -3.66
C ASP A 75 12.42 3.98 -2.31
N ASP A 76 11.73 3.57 -1.24
CA ASP A 76 12.32 3.40 0.08
C ASP A 76 13.44 2.37 0.08
N VAL A 77 13.26 1.23 -0.60
CA VAL A 77 14.30 0.20 -0.73
C VAL A 77 15.53 0.74 -1.47
N ILE A 78 15.33 1.51 -2.54
CA ILE A 78 16.44 2.12 -3.29
C ILE A 78 17.19 3.12 -2.40
N ARG A 79 16.47 3.96 -1.65
CA ARG A 79 17.07 4.94 -0.73
C ARG A 79 17.88 4.25 0.37
N LEU A 80 17.30 3.25 1.04
CA LEU A 80 17.97 2.50 2.11
C LEU A 80 19.22 1.75 1.62
N ARG A 81 19.24 1.27 0.37
CA ARG A 81 20.45 0.66 -0.22
C ARG A 81 21.57 1.68 -0.37
N LYS A 82 21.26 2.90 -0.81
CA LYS A 82 22.25 3.98 -0.94
C LYS A 82 22.79 4.41 0.42
N GLU A 83 21.91 4.61 1.41
CA GLU A 83 22.31 4.96 2.77
C GLU A 83 23.21 3.88 3.40
N LYS A 84 22.87 2.60 3.22
CA LYS A 84 23.70 1.48 3.68
C LYS A 84 25.09 1.49 3.04
N GLU A 85 25.19 1.80 1.75
CA GLU A 85 26.47 1.86 1.06
C GLU A 85 27.36 3.00 1.58
N ILE A 86 26.78 4.18 1.81
CA ILE A 86 27.48 5.33 2.40
C ILE A 86 28.04 4.97 3.77
N LEU A 87 27.18 4.45 4.65
CA LEU A 87 27.58 4.04 6.01
C LEU A 87 28.67 2.97 6.00
N PHE A 88 28.64 2.05 5.03
CA PHE A 88 29.68 1.05 4.89
C PHE A 88 31.04 1.66 4.52
N ARG A 89 31.05 2.64 3.60
CA ARG A 89 32.28 3.36 3.21
C ARG A 89 32.82 4.21 4.35
N GLU A 90 31.97 4.93 5.05
CA GLU A 90 32.35 5.73 6.23
C GLU A 90 32.96 4.85 7.32
N ARG A 91 32.32 3.71 7.62
CA ARG A 91 32.85 2.74 8.60
C ARG A 91 34.21 2.19 8.17
N LEU A 92 34.38 1.87 6.89
CA LEU A 92 35.67 1.37 6.37
C LEU A 92 36.76 2.45 6.50
N GLY A 93 36.44 3.71 6.22
CA GLY A 93 37.36 4.83 6.41
C GLY A 93 37.86 4.94 7.85
N LEU A 94 36.95 4.91 8.83
CA LEU A 94 37.31 4.96 10.25
C LEU A 94 38.18 3.77 10.69
N VAL A 95 37.92 2.56 10.18
CA VAL A 95 38.73 1.37 10.50
C VAL A 95 40.15 1.51 9.96
N LEU A 96 40.32 2.08 8.77
CA LEU A 96 41.63 2.32 8.18
C LEU A 96 42.40 3.40 8.97
N GLU A 97 41.72 4.49 9.35
CA GLU A 97 42.33 5.55 10.17
C GLU A 97 42.82 5.02 11.52
N ILE A 98 42.01 4.21 12.21
CA ILE A 98 42.40 3.60 13.49
C ILE A 98 43.61 2.66 13.30
N SER A 99 43.61 1.86 12.23
CA SER A 99 44.72 0.94 11.94
C SER A 99 46.03 1.69 11.71
N LEU A 100 45.99 2.75 10.90
CA LEU A 100 47.15 3.61 10.63
C LEU A 100 47.69 4.27 11.91
N LEU A 101 46.81 4.79 12.76
CA LEU A 101 47.20 5.36 14.05
C LEU A 101 47.88 4.31 14.94
N GLY A 102 47.38 3.08 14.96
CA GLY A 102 47.97 1.97 15.71
C GLY A 102 49.39 1.63 15.25
N GLU A 103 49.63 1.59 13.93
CA GLU A 103 50.96 1.34 13.37
C GLU A 103 51.96 2.45 13.74
N VAL A 104 51.55 3.71 13.64
CA VAL A 104 52.39 4.87 14.02
C VAL A 104 52.78 4.79 15.50
N LEU A 105 51.81 4.58 16.39
CA LEU A 105 52.07 4.49 17.83
C LEU A 105 52.99 3.33 18.22
N LEU A 106 52.88 2.18 17.53
CA LEU A 106 53.77 1.04 17.73
C LEU A 106 55.19 1.33 17.22
N GLY A 107 55.32 2.00 16.06
CA GLY A 107 56.59 2.44 15.52
C GLY A 107 57.30 3.43 16.44
N ASP A 108 56.58 4.45 16.94
CA ASP A 108 57.11 5.43 17.89
C ASP A 108 57.56 4.77 19.20
N ARG A 109 56.76 3.82 19.72
CA ARG A 109 57.11 3.04 20.91
C ARG A 109 58.39 2.24 20.70
N TYR A 110 58.50 1.53 19.58
CA TYR A 110 59.70 0.77 19.25
C TYR A 110 60.94 1.67 19.14
N TYR A 111 60.82 2.85 18.54
CA TYR A 111 61.91 3.80 18.43
C TYR A 111 62.40 4.28 19.82
N ILE A 112 61.47 4.65 20.71
CA ILE A 112 61.79 5.09 22.07
C ILE A 112 62.45 3.96 22.87
N GLU A 113 61.92 2.73 22.80
CA GLU A 113 62.46 1.58 23.54
C GLU A 113 63.88 1.17 23.09
N ASN A 114 64.32 1.55 21.88
CA ASN A 114 65.65 1.20 21.34
C ASN A 114 66.66 2.37 21.29
N MET A 115 66.28 3.57 21.74
CA MET A 115 67.17 4.74 21.82
C MET A 115 67.62 5.09 23.25
N VAL A 116 67.23 4.29 24.24
CA VAL A 116 67.74 4.28 25.62
C VAL A 116 68.68 3.11 25.79
#